data_AF-A0A936BQL6-F1
#
_entry.id   AF-A0A936BQL6-F1
#
_cell.length_a   1.000
_cell.length_b   1.000
_cell.length_c   1.000
_cell.angle_alpha   90.00
_cell.angle_beta   90.00
_cell.angle_gamma   90.00
#
_symmetry.space_group_name_H-M   'P 1'
#
loop_
_entity.id
_entity.type
_entity.pdbx_description
1 polymer ?
#
loop_
_entity_poly.entity_id
_entity_poly.type
_entity_poly.pdbx_seq_one_letter_code
_entity_poly.pdbx_strand_id
1 'polypeptide(L)'
;MKTHLTSFIAAFVVGCLAALAARAAWFQPYANHSGPPARPAYTQMVTNPAAPAVDPHAGHTAPAGPAAPALAPAPPTASAPAADPHAGHGAMKSGATVNAVCAICGMDVDPSIKPATYQGKLVGFGCRMCPPKFAADPERYGPAALENRVVSN
;
A
#
# COMPACT_ATOMS: atom_id res chain seq x y z
N MET A 1 20.73 -28.38 -27.44
CA MET A 1 20.40 -27.73 -26.14
C MET A 1 19.91 -26.28 -26.28
N LYS A 2 20.54 -25.40 -27.09
CA LYS A 2 20.11 -24.00 -27.27
C LYS A 2 18.68 -23.82 -27.85
N THR A 3 18.27 -24.63 -28.81
CA THR A 3 16.96 -24.50 -29.48
C THR A 3 15.78 -24.87 -28.57
N HIS A 4 15.96 -25.85 -27.68
CA HIS A 4 14.93 -26.20 -26.69
C HIS A 4 14.82 -25.13 -25.60
N LEU A 5 15.95 -24.56 -25.16
CA LEU A 5 15.98 -23.46 -24.21
C LEU A 5 15.24 -22.21 -24.75
N THR A 6 15.44 -21.86 -26.03
CA THR A 6 14.70 -20.75 -26.65
C THR A 6 13.20 -21.00 -26.72
N SER A 7 12.77 -22.24 -26.97
CA SER A 7 11.34 -22.59 -26.99
C SER A 7 10.69 -22.48 -25.60
N PHE A 8 11.39 -22.91 -24.54
CA PHE A 8 10.90 -22.76 -23.16
C PHE A 8 10.76 -21.29 -22.74
N ILE A 9 11.77 -20.47 -23.06
CA ILE A 9 11.72 -19.04 -22.74
C ILE A 9 10.60 -18.35 -23.53
N ALA A 10 10.45 -18.65 -24.82
CA ALA A 10 9.38 -18.08 -25.64
C ALA A 10 7.98 -18.43 -25.09
N ALA A 11 7.75 -19.70 -24.74
CA ALA A 11 6.48 -20.13 -24.16
C ALA A 11 6.18 -19.46 -22.81
N PHE A 12 7.20 -19.29 -21.97
CA PHE A 12 7.07 -18.60 -20.69
C PHE A 12 6.71 -17.12 -20.88
N VAL A 13 7.37 -16.41 -21.80
CA VAL A 13 7.11 -14.99 -22.09
C VAL A 13 5.70 -14.80 -22.65
N VAL A 14 5.25 -15.66 -23.57
CA VAL A 14 3.89 -15.62 -24.11
C VAL A 14 2.86 -15.85 -23.01
N GLY A 15 3.10 -16.80 -22.10
CA GLY A 15 2.25 -17.04 -20.94
C GLY A 15 2.15 -15.82 -20.00
N CYS A 16 3.29 -15.17 -19.69
CA CYS A 16 3.31 -13.96 -18.88
C CYS A 16 2.53 -12.81 -19.53
N LEU A 17 2.72 -12.58 -20.84
CA LEU A 17 2.00 -11.53 -21.55
C LEU A 17 0.49 -11.79 -21.58
N ALA A 18 0.07 -13.03 -21.78
CA ALA A 18 -1.35 -13.42 -21.75
C ALA A 18 -1.97 -13.19 -20.35
N ALA A 19 -1.26 -13.57 -19.28
CA ALA A 19 -1.73 -13.35 -17.91
C ALA A 19 -1.85 -11.87 -17.56
N LEU A 20 -0.90 -11.04 -17.99
CA LEU A 20 -0.93 -9.59 -17.78
C LEU A 20 -2.10 -8.93 -18.54
N ALA A 21 -2.33 -9.33 -19.79
CA ALA A 21 -3.45 -8.83 -20.59
C ALA A 21 -4.81 -9.20 -19.97
N ALA A 22 -4.97 -10.44 -19.49
CA ALA A 22 -6.19 -10.88 -18.82
C ALA A 22 -6.43 -10.08 -17.53
N ARG A 23 -5.38 -9.87 -16.72
CA ARG A 23 -5.48 -9.08 -15.49
C ARG A 23 -5.86 -7.63 -15.78
N ALA A 24 -5.29 -7.03 -16.82
CA ALA A 24 -5.61 -5.66 -17.24
C ALA A 24 -7.05 -5.52 -17.73
N ALA A 25 -7.58 -6.52 -18.46
CA ALA A 25 -8.97 -6.50 -18.94
C ALA A 25 -10.00 -6.64 -17.80
N TRP A 26 -9.67 -7.35 -16.72
CA TRP A 26 -10.55 -7.50 -15.56
C TRP A 26 -10.38 -6.42 -14.49
N PHE A 27 -9.27 -5.68 -14.53
CA PHE A 27 -9.07 -4.57 -13.62
C PHE A 27 -9.77 -3.34 -14.21
N GLN A 28 -10.91 -2.96 -13.63
CA GLN A 28 -11.59 -1.70 -13.95
C GLN A 28 -11.18 -0.62 -12.94
N PRO A 29 -10.06 0.11 -13.16
CA PRO A 29 -9.57 1.11 -12.22
C PRO A 29 -10.55 2.26 -11.99
N TYR A 30 -11.53 2.47 -12.88
CA TYR A 30 -12.48 3.58 -12.81
C TYR A 30 -13.95 3.17 -12.64
N ALA A 31 -14.26 1.87 -12.52
CA ALA A 31 -15.65 1.44 -12.32
C ALA A 31 -16.20 1.81 -10.94
N ASN A 32 -15.32 2.14 -9.98
CA ASN A 32 -15.69 2.59 -8.64
C ASN A 32 -15.65 4.12 -8.47
N HIS A 33 -15.64 4.89 -9.57
CA HIS A 33 -15.54 6.36 -9.53
C HIS A 33 -16.69 7.10 -10.23
N SER A 34 -17.82 6.43 -10.48
CA SER A 34 -19.06 7.07 -10.95
C SER A 34 -19.84 7.67 -9.77
N GLY A 35 -19.24 8.68 -9.14
CA GLY A 35 -19.91 9.50 -8.13
C GLY A 35 -18.92 10.11 -7.13
N PRO A 36 -19.07 11.39 -6.76
CA PRO A 36 -18.34 11.91 -5.61
C PRO A 36 -18.67 11.04 -4.40
N PRO A 37 -17.69 10.55 -3.63
CA PRO A 37 -17.99 9.91 -2.36
C PRO A 37 -18.79 10.91 -1.51
N ALA A 38 -19.81 10.43 -0.80
CA ALA A 38 -20.49 11.23 0.22
C ALA A 38 -19.41 11.81 1.14
N ARG A 39 -19.21 13.14 1.04
CA ARG A 39 -18.13 13.83 1.74
C ARG A 39 -18.30 13.58 3.24
N PRO A 40 -17.36 12.90 3.90
CA PRO A 40 -17.40 12.83 5.35
C PRO A 40 -17.14 14.24 5.90
N ALA A 41 -17.87 14.61 6.97
CA ALA A 41 -17.92 15.97 7.51
C ALA A 41 -16.55 16.61 7.83
N TYR A 42 -15.48 15.82 7.94
CA TYR A 42 -14.12 16.32 8.15
C TYR A 42 -13.49 16.99 6.92
N THR A 43 -14.03 16.80 5.70
CA THR A 43 -13.46 17.33 4.45
C THR A 43 -13.67 18.84 4.25
N GLN A 44 -14.39 19.52 5.14
CA GLN A 44 -14.52 20.98 5.15
C GLN A 44 -13.39 21.71 5.92
N MET A 45 -12.42 21.00 6.52
CA MET A 45 -11.36 21.65 7.31
C MET A 45 -10.16 22.14 6.50
N VAL A 46 -10.16 22.00 5.16
CA VAL A 46 -9.11 22.58 4.30
C VAL A 46 -9.76 23.39 3.18
N THR A 47 -9.98 24.68 3.42
CA THR A 47 -10.33 25.62 2.35
C THR A 47 -9.06 26.00 1.61
N ASN A 48 -8.87 25.46 0.41
CA ASN A 48 -7.90 26.00 -0.55
C ASN A 48 -8.58 27.14 -1.32
N PRO A 49 -8.25 28.42 -1.06
CA PRO A 49 -8.88 29.57 -1.72
C PRO A 49 -8.56 29.69 -3.22
N ALA A 50 -7.74 28.79 -3.78
CA ALA A 50 -7.36 28.79 -5.19
C ALA A 50 -8.07 27.75 -6.07
N ALA A 51 -9.08 27.03 -5.56
CA ALA A 51 -9.82 26.06 -6.38
C ALA A 51 -10.84 26.79 -7.29
N PRO A 52 -10.78 26.63 -8.63
CA PRO A 52 -11.73 27.27 -9.53
C PRO A 52 -13.12 26.64 -9.37
N ALA A 53 -14.15 27.49 -9.25
CA ALA A 53 -15.53 27.06 -9.23
C ALA A 53 -15.89 26.45 -10.60
N VAL A 54 -16.30 25.18 -10.60
CA VAL A 54 -16.89 24.53 -11.78
C VAL A 54 -18.41 24.52 -11.62
N ASP A 55 -19.08 25.30 -12.47
CA ASP A 55 -20.53 25.39 -12.62
C ASP A 55 -21.13 24.03 -13.02
N PRO A 56 -22.21 23.53 -12.37
CA PRO A 56 -22.64 22.16 -12.60
C PRO A 56 -23.89 22.07 -13.49
N HIS A 57 -23.97 22.69 -14.68
CA HIS A 57 -25.09 22.42 -15.60
C HIS A 57 -24.75 22.65 -17.09
N ALA A 58 -24.12 21.66 -17.73
CA ALA A 58 -24.18 21.36 -19.17
C ALA A 58 -23.30 20.11 -19.40
N GLY A 59 -23.71 18.97 -19.92
CA GLY A 59 -24.87 18.57 -20.69
C GLY A 59 -24.38 17.41 -21.56
N HIS A 60 -24.75 16.16 -21.26
CA HIS A 60 -24.40 15.01 -22.10
C HIS A 60 -25.65 14.16 -22.32
N THR A 61 -26.11 14.22 -23.55
CA THR A 61 -27.25 13.53 -24.15
C THR A 61 -27.14 12.01 -24.03
N ALA A 62 -28.25 11.39 -23.61
CA ALA A 62 -28.46 9.94 -23.62
C ALA A 62 -28.48 9.34 -25.04
N PRO A 63 -28.30 8.02 -25.15
CA PRO A 63 -29.40 7.27 -25.76
C PRO A 63 -29.87 6.09 -24.89
N ALA A 64 -31.13 5.76 -25.13
CA ALA A 64 -31.93 4.76 -24.45
C ALA A 64 -31.49 3.32 -24.72
N GLY A 65 -31.63 2.46 -23.71
CA GLY A 65 -31.62 1.00 -23.79
C GLY A 65 -32.23 0.42 -22.51
N PRO A 66 -33.03 -0.65 -22.58
CA PRO A 66 -34.25 -0.77 -21.78
C PRO A 66 -34.07 -1.37 -20.38
N ALA A 67 -35.08 -1.07 -19.56
CA ALA A 67 -35.31 -1.55 -18.21
C ALA A 67 -35.35 -3.07 -18.07
N ALA A 68 -34.86 -3.57 -16.93
CA ALA A 68 -35.61 -4.34 -15.92
C ALA A 68 -34.63 -5.02 -14.92
N PRO A 69 -35.11 -5.50 -13.76
CA PRO A 69 -35.80 -4.77 -12.71
C PRO A 69 -35.07 -4.88 -11.36
N ALA A 70 -35.51 -4.03 -10.44
CA ALA A 70 -35.09 -4.02 -9.05
C ALA A 70 -35.26 -5.39 -8.36
N LEU A 71 -34.22 -5.86 -7.69
CA LEU A 71 -34.34 -6.72 -6.52
C LEU A 71 -33.58 -6.05 -5.36
N ALA A 72 -34.36 -5.53 -4.41
CA ALA A 72 -33.89 -5.16 -3.08
C ALA A 72 -33.76 -6.45 -2.21
N PRO A 73 -33.19 -6.39 -0.98
CA PRO A 73 -32.08 -7.22 -0.57
C PRO A 73 -32.47 -8.40 0.34
N ALA A 74 -31.72 -9.50 0.26
CA ALA A 74 -31.72 -10.56 1.28
C ALA A 74 -30.71 -10.23 2.40
N PRO A 75 -30.97 -10.63 3.66
CA PRO A 75 -30.30 -10.13 4.87
C PRO A 75 -28.84 -10.58 5.02
N PRO A 76 -28.02 -9.87 5.83
CA PRO A 76 -26.61 -10.17 6.02
C PRO A 76 -26.44 -11.38 6.94
N THR A 77 -26.21 -12.57 6.38
CA THR A 77 -25.51 -13.62 7.11
C THR A 77 -24.03 -13.25 7.16
N ALA A 78 -23.58 -12.99 8.38
CA ALA A 78 -22.21 -12.74 8.75
C ALA A 78 -21.24 -13.73 8.09
N SER A 79 -20.44 -13.22 7.15
CA SER A 79 -19.19 -13.85 6.75
C SER A 79 -18.06 -13.03 7.37
N ALA A 80 -17.26 -13.73 8.16
CA ALA A 80 -16.03 -13.27 8.78
C ALA A 80 -15.16 -12.47 7.78
N PRO A 81 -14.39 -11.47 8.25
CA PRO A 81 -13.54 -10.67 7.37
C PRO A 81 -12.53 -11.58 6.66
N ALA A 82 -12.63 -11.61 5.33
CA ALA A 82 -11.62 -12.19 4.46
C ALA A 82 -10.30 -11.48 4.72
N ALA A 83 -9.29 -12.26 5.11
CA ALA A 83 -7.95 -11.75 5.37
C ALA A 83 -7.38 -11.11 4.11
N ASP A 84 -7.05 -9.82 4.20
CA ASP A 84 -6.17 -9.13 3.27
C ASP A 84 -4.82 -9.88 3.20
N PRO A 85 -4.38 -10.36 2.02
CA PRO A 85 -3.06 -10.98 1.87
C PRO A 85 -1.89 -9.98 2.01
N HIS A 86 -2.17 -8.72 2.35
CA HIS A 86 -1.20 -7.70 2.73
C HIS A 86 -1.09 -7.48 4.25
N ALA A 87 -1.87 -8.18 5.08
CA ALA A 87 -1.78 -8.10 6.55
C ALA A 87 -0.73 -9.04 7.16
N GLY A 88 0.11 -9.68 6.32
CA GLY A 88 0.95 -10.84 6.67
C GLY A 88 2.38 -10.56 7.13
N HIS A 89 2.79 -9.30 7.33
CA HIS A 89 3.97 -9.01 8.15
C HIS A 89 3.49 -8.71 9.56
N GLY A 90 3.09 -9.78 10.24
CA GLY A 90 2.60 -9.71 11.61
C GLY A 90 3.63 -8.96 12.44
N ALA A 91 3.17 -7.85 13.02
CA ALA A 91 3.87 -7.12 14.07
C ALA A 91 4.24 -8.11 15.17
N MET A 92 5.44 -8.69 15.06
CA MET A 92 6.00 -9.52 16.10
C MET A 92 6.44 -8.54 17.19
N LYS A 93 5.48 -8.27 18.08
CA LYS A 93 5.59 -7.59 19.36
C LYS A 93 6.95 -6.92 19.53
N SER A 94 7.04 -5.61 19.23
CA SER A 94 8.21 -4.76 19.45
C SER A 94 8.55 -4.73 20.94
N GLY A 95 9.17 -5.82 21.41
CA GLY A 95 9.49 -6.05 22.80
C GLY A 95 10.78 -5.31 23.11
N ALA A 96 10.65 -4.02 23.45
CA ALA A 96 11.66 -3.14 24.03
C ALA A 96 12.39 -2.14 23.11
N THR A 97 11.97 -1.93 21.86
CA THR A 97 12.54 -0.87 20.99
C THR A 97 11.57 0.29 20.79
N VAL A 98 12.09 1.52 20.66
CA VAL A 98 11.29 2.74 20.50
C VAL A 98 10.70 2.91 19.11
N ASN A 99 11.21 2.15 18.13
CA ASN A 99 10.75 2.15 16.75
C ASN A 99 10.16 0.79 16.37
N ALA A 100 9.16 0.84 15.49
CA ALA A 100 8.57 -0.32 14.82
C ALA A 100 9.16 -0.53 13.43
N VAL A 101 9.65 0.55 12.79
CA VAL A 101 10.24 0.57 11.45
C VAL A 101 11.70 0.97 11.53
N CYS A 102 12.55 0.30 10.76
CA CYS A 102 13.97 0.59 10.70
C CYS A 102 14.25 1.88 9.90
N ALA A 103 14.90 2.85 10.54
CA ALA A 103 15.23 4.13 9.91
C ALA A 103 16.18 4.05 8.70
N ILE A 104 16.86 2.90 8.50
CA ILE A 104 17.87 2.71 7.45
C ILE A 104 17.26 2.03 6.22
N CYS A 105 16.50 0.95 6.41
CA CYS A 105 15.97 0.13 5.30
C CYS A 105 14.45 0.20 5.14
N GLY A 106 13.72 0.78 6.09
CA GLY A 106 12.26 0.88 6.04
C GLY A 106 11.49 -0.41 6.29
N MET A 107 12.18 -1.51 6.63
CA MET A 107 11.52 -2.75 7.04
C MET A 107 11.10 -2.70 8.51
N ASP A 108 10.11 -3.52 8.87
CA ASP A 108 9.72 -3.74 10.27
C ASP A 108 10.92 -4.23 11.11
N VAL A 109 10.95 -3.82 12.38
CA VAL A 109 12.00 -4.21 13.32
C VAL A 109 11.90 -5.71 13.62
N ASP A 110 13.01 -6.42 13.44
CA ASP A 110 13.14 -7.83 13.79
C ASP A 110 13.69 -7.95 15.23
N PRO A 111 12.89 -8.50 16.19
CA PRO A 111 13.32 -8.69 17.57
C PRO A 111 14.50 -9.67 17.73
N SER A 112 14.80 -10.46 16.70
CA SER A 112 15.94 -11.38 16.67
C SER A 112 17.27 -10.63 16.47
N ILE A 113 17.24 -9.36 16.05
CA ILE A 113 18.42 -8.52 15.80
C ILE A 113 18.73 -7.70 17.05
N LYS A 114 20.01 -7.62 17.43
CA LYS A 114 20.45 -6.85 18.59
C LYS A 114 20.12 -5.35 18.39
N PRO A 115 19.29 -4.74 19.26
CA PRO A 115 19.03 -3.31 19.21
C PRO A 115 20.26 -2.50 19.68
N ALA A 116 20.33 -1.24 19.27
CA ALA A 116 21.36 -0.30 19.71
C ALA A 116 20.76 0.78 20.61
N THR A 117 21.53 1.26 21.59
CA THR A 117 21.06 2.37 22.44
C THR A 117 21.44 3.71 21.81
N TYR A 118 20.44 4.58 21.62
CA TYR A 118 20.62 5.96 21.16
C TYR A 118 19.85 6.90 22.08
N GLN A 119 20.54 7.87 22.70
CA GLN A 119 19.94 8.80 23.68
C GLN A 119 19.16 8.09 24.82
N GLY A 120 19.68 6.97 25.31
CA GLY A 120 19.03 6.18 26.37
C GLY A 120 17.82 5.37 25.90
N LYS A 121 17.51 5.38 24.61
CA LYS A 121 16.40 4.63 23.98
C LYS A 121 16.95 3.48 23.15
N LEU A 122 16.30 2.32 23.20
CA LEU A 122 16.66 1.16 22.38
C LEU A 122 16.08 1.31 20.97
N VAL A 123 16.94 1.38 19.97
CA VAL A 123 16.61 1.41 18.55
C VAL A 123 16.72 0.00 17.96
N GLY A 124 15.63 -0.48 17.39
CA GLY A 124 15.53 -1.74 16.68
C GLY A 124 15.89 -1.63 15.20
N PHE A 125 16.23 -2.78 14.61
CA PHE A 125 16.66 -2.88 13.23
C PHE A 125 15.85 -3.94 12.49
N GLY A 126 15.57 -3.70 11.21
CA GLY A 126 14.86 -4.66 10.36
C GLY A 126 15.79 -5.60 9.58
N CYS A 127 17.10 -5.41 9.64
CA CYS A 127 18.06 -6.20 8.86
C CYS A 127 19.41 -6.38 9.56
N ARG A 128 20.11 -7.49 9.31
CA ARG A 128 21.44 -7.76 9.90
C ARG A 128 22.52 -6.76 9.46
N MET A 129 22.31 -6.08 8.33
CA MET A 129 23.22 -5.05 7.79
C MET A 129 22.97 -3.64 8.37
N CYS A 130 21.87 -3.46 9.10
CA CYS A 130 21.43 -2.17 9.62
C CYS A 130 22.20 -1.73 10.89
N PRO A 131 22.50 -2.61 11.88
CA PRO A 131 23.30 -2.24 13.04
C PRO A 131 24.68 -1.63 12.73
N PRO A 132 25.52 -2.19 11.83
CA PRO A 132 26.82 -1.58 11.54
C PRO A 132 26.71 -0.21 10.86
N LYS A 133 25.67 0.01 10.03
CA LYS A 133 25.39 1.34 9.43
C LYS A 133 24.93 2.35 10.47
N PHE A 134 24.13 1.93 11.43
CA PHE A 134 23.72 2.78 12.55
C PHE A 134 24.90 3.15 13.44
N ALA A 135 25.82 2.22 13.69
CA ALA A 135 27.04 2.48 14.46
C ALA A 135 28.01 3.43 13.75
N ALA A 136 28.02 3.44 12.41
CA ALA A 136 28.84 4.36 11.62
C ALA A 136 28.35 5.82 11.74
N ASP A 137 27.04 6.06 11.61
CA ASP A 137 26.46 7.41 11.64
C ASP A 137 25.19 7.47 12.52
N PRO A 138 25.30 7.33 13.86
CA PRO A 138 24.15 7.29 14.75
C PRO A 138 23.37 8.61 14.78
N GLU A 139 24.01 9.75 14.54
CA GLU A 139 23.36 11.07 14.48
C GLU A 139 22.46 11.23 13.25
N ARG A 140 22.80 10.56 12.14
CA ARG A 140 22.01 10.60 10.91
C ARG A 140 20.74 9.76 11.01
N TYR A 141 20.86 8.55 11.57
CA TYR A 141 19.75 7.59 11.60
C TYR A 141 18.98 7.58 12.93
N GLY A 142 19.62 8.03 14.02
CA GLY A 142 19.05 8.06 15.37
C GLY A 142 17.75 8.86 15.45
N PRO A 143 17.70 10.15 15.03
CA PRO A 143 16.48 10.95 15.09
C PRO A 143 15.32 10.32 14.32
N ALA A 144 15.58 9.82 13.11
CA ALA A 144 14.59 9.14 12.30
C ALA A 144 14.08 7.84 12.96
N ALA A 145 14.95 7.10 13.65
CA ALA A 145 14.53 5.95 14.45
C ALA A 145 13.65 6.37 15.63
N LEU A 146 13.98 7.45 16.33
CA LEU A 146 13.14 7.97 17.43
C LEU A 146 11.75 8.41 16.95
N GLU A 147 11.66 8.92 15.71
CA GLU A 147 10.42 9.35 15.06
C GLU A 147 9.73 8.24 14.27
N ASN A 148 10.24 7.00 14.32
CA ASN A 148 9.73 5.84 13.60
C ASN A 148 9.57 6.07 12.07
N ARG A 149 10.54 6.77 11.46
CA ARG A 149 10.56 7.09 10.03
C ARG A 149 11.87 6.64 9.38
N VAL A 150 11.84 6.52 8.06
CA VAL A 150 13.03 6.22 7.26
C VAL A 150 13.77 7.52 6.94
N VAL A 151 15.10 7.49 7.00
CA VAL A 151 15.93 8.60 6.50
C VAL A 151 15.79 8.64 4.98
N SER A 152 15.05 9.62 4.46
CA SER A 152 15.13 10.00 3.05
C SER A 152 16.38 10.84 2.83
N ASN A 153 17.20 10.43 1.86
CA ASN A 153 18.38 11.18 1.41
C ASN A 153 18.02 12.16 0.31
#